data_AF-A0A453H8W1-F1
#
_entry.id   AF-A0A453H8W1-F1
#
_cell.length_a   1.000
_cell.length_b   1.000
_cell.length_c   1.000
_cell.angle_alpha   90.00
_cell.angle_beta   90.00
_cell.angle_gamma   90.00
#
_symmetry.space_group_name_H-M   'P 1'
#
loop_
_entity.id
_entity.type
_entity.pdbx_description
1 polymer ?
#
loop_
_entity_poly.entity_id
_entity_poly.type
_entity_poly.pdbx_seq_one_letter_code
_entity_poly.pdbx_strand_id
1 'polypeptide(L)'
;QIKELRAALGPLSARGEKYCNEACLVRYLEARNWNVDRSRKMLEESLEWRAARRPEDIRWTDVSVEAETGKMYRAPFTDREGRTVIVMR
;
A
#
# COMPACT_ATOMS: atom_id res chain seq x y z
N GLN A 1 3.74 -0.51 19.72
CA GLN A 1 2.90 -0.33 18.51
C GLN A 1 3.31 -1.19 17.31
N ILE A 2 4.50 -1.07 16.68
CA ILE A 2 4.86 -1.96 15.54
C ILE A 2 4.85 -3.44 15.94
N LYS A 3 5.48 -3.79 17.07
CA LYS A 3 5.48 -5.16 17.62
C LYS A 3 4.07 -5.63 17.97
N GLU A 4 3.24 -4.76 18.54
CA GLU A 4 1.83 -5.06 18.86
C GLU A 4 1.01 -5.32 17.60
N LEU A 5 1.14 -4.48 16.57
CA LEU A 5 0.48 -4.68 15.28
C LEU A 5 0.91 -6.01 14.65
N ARG A 6 2.22 -6.31 14.67
CA ARG A 6 2.75 -7.56 14.15
C ARG A 6 2.22 -8.78 14.91
N ALA A 7 2.12 -8.69 16.24
CA ALA A 7 1.50 -9.74 17.05
C ALA A 7 0.00 -9.90 16.74
N ALA A 8 -0.71 -8.77 16.56
CA ALA A 8 -2.14 -8.74 16.31
C ALA A 8 -2.53 -9.27 14.92
N LEU A 9 -1.63 -9.21 13.93
CA LEU A 9 -1.82 -9.80 12.60
C LEU A 9 -1.70 -11.33 12.59
N GLY A 10 -1.09 -11.92 13.62
CA GLY A 10 -0.86 -13.36 13.68
C GLY A 10 0.06 -13.88 12.57
N PRO A 11 0.04 -15.21 12.29
CA PRO A 11 0.83 -15.81 11.22
C PRO A 11 0.33 -15.36 9.84
N LEU A 12 1.27 -14.97 8.97
CA LEU A 12 0.98 -14.51 7.61
C LEU A 12 1.47 -15.53 6.57
N SER A 13 0.93 -15.48 5.36
CA SER A 13 1.53 -16.20 4.23
C SER A 13 2.91 -15.64 3.89
N ALA A 14 3.75 -16.40 3.19
CA ALA A 14 5.09 -15.93 2.78
C ALA A 14 5.04 -14.60 1.98
N ARG A 15 4.01 -14.42 1.14
CA ARG A 15 3.77 -13.16 0.42
C ARG A 15 3.36 -12.03 1.38
N GLY A 16 2.50 -12.34 2.34
CA GLY A 16 2.10 -11.41 3.39
C GLY A 16 3.29 -10.95 4.26
N GLU A 17 4.15 -11.88 4.68
CA GLU A 17 5.37 -11.55 5.44
C GLU A 17 6.32 -10.64 4.66
N LYS A 18 6.51 -10.93 3.35
CA LYS A 18 7.34 -10.08 2.48
C LYS A 18 6.78 -8.67 2.33
N TYR A 19 5.45 -8.53 2.23
CA TYR A 19 4.78 -7.23 2.13
C TYR A 19 4.81 -6.46 3.46
N CYS A 20 4.56 -7.14 4.58
CA CYS A 20 4.49 -6.58 5.93
C CYS A 20 5.86 -6.38 6.59
N ASN A 21 6.77 -5.70 5.86
CA ASN A 21 8.02 -5.20 6.43
C ASN A 21 7.77 -4.00 7.36
N GLU A 22 8.78 -3.60 8.13
CA GLU A 22 8.65 -2.55 9.15
C GLU A 22 8.12 -1.23 8.58
N ALA A 23 8.66 -0.78 7.44
CA ALA A 23 8.21 0.43 6.77
C ALA A 23 6.73 0.34 6.31
N CYS A 24 6.27 -0.84 5.90
CA CYS A 24 4.86 -1.08 5.59
C CYS A 24 4.00 -0.92 6.84
N LEU A 25 4.36 -1.57 7.95
CA LEU A 25 3.63 -1.49 9.20
C LEU A 25 3.52 -0.04 9.72
N VAL A 26 4.60 0.75 9.60
CA VAL A 26 4.60 2.17 9.94
C VAL A 26 3.57 2.96 9.11
N ARG A 27 3.51 2.75 7.80
CA ARG A 27 2.53 3.47 6.93
C ARG A 27 1.08 3.22 7.36
N TYR A 28 0.74 1.98 7.73
CA TYR A 28 -0.62 1.67 8.20
C TYR A 28 -0.90 2.29 9.57
N LEU A 29 0.09 2.30 10.47
CA LEU A 29 -0.01 2.97 11.77
C LEU A 29 -0.21 4.48 11.60
N GLU A 30 0.65 5.15 10.82
CA GLU A 30 0.53 6.58 10.54
C GLU A 30 -0.83 6.93 9.93
N ALA A 31 -1.29 6.17 8.93
CA ALA A 31 -2.58 6.36 8.27
C ALA A 31 -3.79 6.16 9.20
N ARG A 32 -3.60 5.60 10.40
CA ARG A 32 -4.64 5.38 11.41
C ARG A 32 -4.29 6.02 12.75
N ASN A 33 -3.47 7.07 12.76
CA ASN A 33 -3.08 7.81 13.96
C ASN A 33 -2.53 6.90 15.07
N TRP A 34 -1.71 5.92 14.67
CA TRP A 34 -1.09 4.91 15.53
C TRP A 34 -2.07 4.03 16.32
N ASN A 35 -3.34 3.97 15.89
CA ASN A 35 -4.32 3.06 16.48
C ASN A 35 -4.12 1.63 15.93
N VAL A 36 -3.68 0.70 16.78
CA VAL A 36 -3.32 -0.66 16.39
C VAL A 36 -4.49 -1.43 15.78
N ASP A 37 -5.67 -1.39 16.40
CA ASP A 37 -6.83 -2.16 15.91
C ASP A 37 -7.33 -1.68 14.54
N ARG A 38 -7.39 -0.36 14.33
CA ARG A 38 -7.76 0.21 13.03
C ARG A 38 -6.70 -0.05 11.97
N SER A 39 -5.42 -0.05 12.35
CA SER A 39 -4.30 -0.36 11.47
C SER A 39 -4.33 -1.83 11.05
N ARG A 40 -4.59 -2.75 11.99
CA ARG A 40 -4.78 -4.19 11.73
C ARG A 40 -5.89 -4.40 10.72
N LYS A 41 -7.09 -3.86 10.97
CA LYS A 41 -8.23 -4.02 10.07
C LYS A 41 -7.93 -3.55 8.64
N MET A 42 -7.33 -2.36 8.50
CA MET A 42 -6.96 -1.82 7.19
C MET A 42 -5.93 -2.70 6.47
N LEU A 43 -4.96 -3.24 7.21
CA LEU A 43 -3.92 -4.11 6.67
C LEU A 43 -4.45 -5.48 6.27
N GLU A 44 -5.38 -6.06 7.05
CA GLU A 44 -6.07 -7.31 6.72
C GLU A 44 -6.87 -7.18 5.41
N GLU A 45 -7.66 -6.13 5.26
CA GLU A 45 -8.41 -5.82 4.02
C GLU A 45 -7.45 -5.68 2.82
N SER A 46 -6.29 -5.05 3.03
CA SER A 46 -5.29 -4.89 1.99
C SER A 46 -4.61 -6.21 1.63
N LEU A 47 -4.33 -7.09 2.61
CA LEU A 47 -3.77 -8.42 2.37
C LEU A 47 -4.76 -9.33 1.61
N GLU A 48 -6.05 -9.27 1.93
CA GLU A 48 -7.11 -9.98 1.19
C GLU A 48 -7.17 -9.51 -0.26
N TRP A 49 -7.20 -8.18 -0.48
CA TRP A 49 -7.19 -7.62 -1.84
C TRP A 49 -5.95 -8.05 -2.63
N ARG A 50 -4.77 -8.05 -2.00
CA ARG A 50 -3.52 -8.49 -2.65
C ARG A 50 -3.54 -9.98 -2.98
N ALA A 51 -4.09 -10.82 -2.11
CA ALA A 51 -4.23 -12.25 -2.40
C ALA A 51 -5.14 -12.49 -3.62
N ALA A 52 -6.23 -11.72 -3.75
CA ALA A 52 -7.15 -11.83 -4.87
C ALA A 52 -6.61 -11.22 -6.18
N ARG A 53 -5.92 -10.07 -6.11
CA ARG A 53 -5.50 -9.30 -7.30
C ARG A 53 -4.05 -9.51 -7.72
N ARG A 54 -3.24 -10.11 -6.84
CA ARG A 54 -1.85 -10.50 -7.09
C ARG A 54 -1.01 -9.41 -7.75
N PRO A 55 -0.97 -8.18 -7.19
CA PRO A 55 -0.25 -7.06 -7.80
C PRO A 55 1.26 -7.31 -7.90
N GLU A 56 1.83 -8.18 -7.06
CA GLU A 56 3.23 -8.61 -7.16
C GLU A 56 3.57 -9.38 -8.44
N ASP A 57 2.59 -9.87 -9.19
CA ASP A 57 2.82 -10.59 -10.45
C ASP A 57 2.75 -9.65 -11.67
N ILE A 58 2.37 -8.38 -11.48
CA ILE A 58 2.30 -7.37 -12.55
C ILE A 58 3.72 -6.97 -12.99
N ARG A 59 3.96 -7.01 -14.29
CA ARG A 59 5.22 -6.60 -14.93
C ARG A 59 5.05 -5.29 -15.68
N TRP A 60 6.17 -4.61 -15.97
CA TRP A 60 6.15 -3.36 -16.72
C TRP A 60 5.46 -3.50 -18.08
N THR A 61 5.70 -4.61 -18.78
CA THR A 61 5.05 -4.91 -20.07
C THR A 61 3.53 -4.94 -19.99
N ASP A 62 2.97 -5.31 -18.83
CA ASP A 62 1.52 -5.42 -18.64
C ASP A 62 0.86 -4.04 -18.49
N VAL A 63 1.62 -2.99 -18.14
CA VAL A 63 1.09 -1.64 -17.81
C VAL A 63 1.68 -0.50 -18.63
N SER A 64 2.79 -0.73 -19.34
CA SER A 64 3.52 0.30 -20.11
C SER A 64 2.62 1.08 -21.08
N VAL A 65 1.79 0.38 -21.86
CA VAL A 65 0.86 0.98 -22.82
C VAL A 65 -0.11 1.95 -22.15
N GLU A 66 -0.61 1.62 -20.95
CA GLU A 66 -1.52 2.52 -20.23
C GLU A 66 -0.80 3.79 -19.74
N ALA A 67 0.47 3.67 -19.36
CA ALA A 67 1.28 4.81 -18.91
C ALA A 67 1.67 5.76 -20.06
N GLU A 68 1.90 5.23 -21.27
CA GLU A 68 2.34 6.00 -22.44
C GLU A 68 1.27 6.96 -22.98
N THR A 69 -0.01 6.65 -22.76
CA THR A 69 -1.13 7.44 -23.31
C THR A 69 -1.39 8.75 -22.59
N GLY A 70 -0.73 9.02 -21.45
CA GLY A 70 -0.92 10.24 -20.67
C GLY A 70 -2.27 10.33 -19.95
N LYS A 71 -3.05 9.25 -19.92
CA LYS A 71 -4.31 9.13 -19.15
C LYS A 71 -4.08 9.33 -17.64
N MET A 72 -2.90 8.98 -17.14
CA MET A 72 -2.51 9.19 -15.75
C MET A 72 -1.04 9.58 -15.63
N TYR A 73 -0.72 10.63 -14.87
CA TYR A 73 0.66 11.02 -14.60
C TYR A 73 0.84 11.66 -13.21
N ARG A 74 2.05 11.57 -12.66
CA ARG A 74 2.44 12.27 -11.43
C ARG A 74 2.82 13.72 -11.79
N ALA A 75 2.21 14.69 -11.15
CA ALA A 75 2.59 16.09 -11.33
C ALA A 75 4.03 16.33 -10.82
N PRO A 76 4.79 17.26 -11.42
CA PRO A 76 6.13 17.61 -10.97
C PRO A 76 6.14 18.48 -9.70
N PHE A 77 4.97 18.74 -9.11
CA PHE A 77 4.78 19.54 -7.91
C PHE A 77 3.90 18.81 -6.89
N THR A 78 4.00 19.23 -5.63
CA THR A 78 3.09 18.83 -4.56
C THR A 78 2.02 19.89 -4.34
N ASP A 79 0.93 19.54 -3.67
CA ASP A 79 -0.04 20.54 -3.24
C ASP A 79 0.46 21.37 -2.04
N ARG A 80 -0.40 22.24 -1.51
CA ARG A 80 -0.08 23.14 -0.38
C ARG A 80 0.23 22.40 0.93
N GLU A 81 -0.21 21.16 1.06
CA GLU A 81 0.04 20.31 2.23
C GLU A 81 1.21 19.34 1.97
N GLY A 82 1.91 19.47 0.84
CA GLY A 82 3.03 18.61 0.47
C GLY A 82 2.62 17.23 -0.06
N ARG A 83 1.34 17.01 -0.38
CA ARG A 83 0.85 15.73 -0.90
C ARG A 83 1.22 15.56 -2.38
N THR A 84 1.53 14.31 -2.75
CA THR A 84 1.74 13.91 -4.15
C THR A 84 0.46 14.11 -4.94
N VAL A 85 0.55 14.77 -6.10
CA VAL A 85 -0.59 14.97 -7.01
C VAL A 85 -0.51 13.99 -8.17
N ILE A 86 -1.58 13.22 -8.38
CA ILE A 86 -1.79 12.39 -9.57
C ILE A 86 -2.90 13.02 -10.41
N VAL A 87 -2.62 13.27 -11.68
CA VAL A 87 -3.59 13.79 -12.65
C VAL A 87 -4.12 12.63 -13.48
N MET A 88 -5.43 12.55 -13.64
CA MET A 88 -6.14 11.58 -14.50
C MET A 88 -6.93 12.36 -15.56
N ARG A 89 -6.93 11.88 -16.81
CA ARG A 89 -7.60 12.49 -17.97
C ARG A 89 -8.43 11.48 -18.73
#